data_AF-A0A2V9QNB6-F1
#
_entry.id   AF-A0A2V9QNB6-F1
#
_cell.length_a   1.000
_cell.length_b   1.000
_cell.length_c   1.000
_cell.angle_alpha   90.00
_cell.angle_beta   90.00
_cell.angle_gamma   90.00
#
_symmetry.space_group_name_H-M   'P 1'
#
loop_
_entity.id
_entity.type
_entity.pdbx_description
1 polymer ?
#
loop_
_entity_poly.entity_id
_entity_poly.type
_entity_poly.pdbx_seq_one_letter_code
_entity_poly.pdbx_strand_id
1 'polypeptide(L)'
;MNANYNSLGVKFSRRFSRGLTYLVGYTWSKAIDSGSGIRTLGADTLFPQNSYCLSCERSLSIFDVNHRFVTSLLYELPLGKGKTFLNQGGLVNALLGGWQLSSIITIQSGFPLTVQDGNVSLAGGFFDRPDATGISTELARGQRTTDQWFNTAAYIQQADGTFGNVGRNTVIGPGITNWDFSTLKDFHFTEGKYLQFRFEAFNILNHPIWGDPDTYFPDNTFGKIRSTRIDMRQLQFGLKFVF
;
A
#
# COMPACT_ATOMS: atom_id res chain seq x y z
N MET A 1 -3.83 10.82 -26.70
CA MET A 1 -3.88 10.16 -25.36
C MET A 1 -5.32 10.14 -24.90
N ASN A 2 -5.81 8.99 -24.42
CA ASN A 2 -7.17 8.83 -23.91
C ASN A 2 -7.09 8.21 -22.51
N ALA A 3 -7.76 8.83 -21.53
CA ALA A 3 -7.82 8.36 -20.15
C ALA A 3 -9.27 8.38 -19.64
N ASN A 4 -9.61 7.42 -18.77
CA ASN A 4 -10.88 7.33 -18.09
C ASN A 4 -10.64 6.89 -16.64
N TYR A 5 -11.28 7.59 -15.70
CA TYR A 5 -11.24 7.28 -14.27
C TYR A 5 -12.67 7.15 -13.73
N ASN A 6 -12.96 6.02 -13.10
CA ASN A 6 -14.22 5.79 -12.39
C ASN A 6 -13.91 5.52 -10.93
N SER A 7 -14.68 6.08 -10.01
CA SER A 7 -14.48 5.83 -8.58
C SER A 7 -15.77 5.87 -7.77
N LEU A 8 -15.71 5.18 -6.63
CA LEU A 8 -16.71 5.21 -5.58
C LEU A 8 -15.97 5.44 -4.26
N GLY A 9 -16.30 6.54 -3.57
CA GLY A 9 -15.76 6.86 -2.26
C GLY A 9 -16.84 6.79 -1.18
N VAL A 10 -16.54 6.11 -0.08
CA VAL A 10 -17.38 6.05 1.12
C VAL A 10 -16.58 6.56 2.32
N LYS A 11 -17.18 7.46 3.10
CA LYS A 11 -16.58 8.04 4.29
C LYS A 11 -17.52 7.92 5.48
N PHE A 12 -17.04 7.32 6.55
CA PHE A 12 -17.71 7.32 7.85
C PHE A 12 -16.86 8.09 8.84
N SER A 13 -17.47 9.05 9.54
CA SER A 13 -16.77 9.83 10.54
C SER A 13 -17.64 10.04 11.76
N ARG A 14 -17.03 9.89 12.93
CA ARG A 14 -17.64 10.25 14.20
C ARG A 14 -16.69 11.16 14.97
N ARG A 15 -17.18 12.36 15.30
CA ARG A 15 -16.51 13.28 16.23
C ARG A 15 -16.49 12.69 17.63
N PHE A 16 -15.53 13.12 18.46
CA PHE A 16 -15.31 12.58 19.80
C PHE A 16 -16.61 12.51 20.60
N SER A 17 -16.98 11.29 21.00
CA SER A 17 -18.20 11.03 21.74
C SER A 17 -18.02 9.77 22.56
N ARG A 18 -18.23 9.88 23.89
CA ARG A 18 -18.06 8.79 24.85
C ARG A 18 -16.69 8.10 24.74
N GLY A 19 -15.62 8.89 24.60
CA GLY A 19 -14.25 8.38 24.52
C GLY A 19 -13.79 7.93 23.13
N LEU A 20 -14.66 7.96 22.11
CA LEU A 20 -14.33 7.44 20.78
C LEU A 20 -14.42 8.50 19.68
N THR A 21 -13.38 8.59 18.86
CA THR A 21 -13.36 9.26 17.56
C THR A 21 -12.92 8.26 16.51
N TYR A 22 -13.55 8.27 15.34
CA TYR A 22 -13.04 7.52 14.20
C TYR A 22 -13.30 8.23 12.88
N LEU A 23 -12.40 7.98 11.93
CA LEU A 23 -12.53 8.29 10.52
C LEU A 23 -12.23 7.02 9.74
N VAL A 24 -13.15 6.62 8.86
CA VAL A 24 -13.02 5.47 7.98
C VAL A 24 -13.27 5.95 6.57
N GLY A 25 -12.34 5.67 5.68
CA GLY A 25 -12.46 5.93 4.25
C GLY A 25 -12.28 4.63 3.47
N TYR A 26 -13.14 4.42 2.49
CA TYR A 26 -12.99 3.37 1.50
C TYR A 26 -13.17 3.96 0.11
N THR A 27 -12.23 3.68 -0.78
CA THR A 27 -12.29 4.06 -2.18
C THR A 27 -12.16 2.81 -3.04
N TRP A 28 -13.13 2.61 -3.92
CA TRP A 28 -12.94 1.80 -5.12
C TRP A 28 -12.62 2.74 -6.28
N SER A 29 -11.66 2.38 -7.11
CA SER A 29 -11.42 3.12 -8.35
C SER A 29 -10.90 2.24 -9.46
N LYS A 30 -11.10 2.69 -10.70
CA LYS A 30 -10.50 2.09 -11.89
C LYS A 30 -10.07 3.19 -12.85
N ALA A 31 -8.77 3.26 -13.07
CA ALA A 31 -8.10 4.19 -13.96
C ALA A 31 -7.55 3.44 -15.18
N ILE A 32 -7.91 3.88 -16.38
CA ILE A 32 -7.42 3.32 -17.65
C ILE A 32 -6.88 4.47 -18.49
N ASP A 33 -5.68 4.33 -19.03
CA ASP A 33 -5.05 5.30 -19.93
C ASP A 33 -4.21 4.64 -21.03
N SER A 34 -3.83 5.45 -22.01
CA SER A 34 -2.83 5.11 -23.03
C SER A 34 -1.42 5.64 -22.68
N GLY A 35 -1.19 6.03 -21.43
CA GLY A 35 0.01 6.68 -20.91
C GLY A 35 -0.34 7.42 -19.61
N SER A 36 0.31 7.09 -18.48
CA SER A 36 -0.16 7.54 -17.15
C SER A 36 0.40 8.89 -16.71
N GLY A 37 1.23 9.56 -17.50
CA GLY A 37 1.85 10.80 -17.04
C GLY A 37 2.46 11.64 -18.13
N ILE A 38 2.83 12.86 -17.74
CA ILE A 38 3.68 13.78 -18.52
C ILE A 38 5.17 13.60 -18.21
N ARG A 39 5.50 12.76 -17.22
CA ARG A 39 6.85 12.30 -16.86
C ARG A 39 6.84 10.79 -16.69
N THR A 40 7.98 10.14 -16.90
CA THR A 40 8.18 8.72 -16.59
C THR A 40 7.89 8.48 -15.12
N LEU A 41 7.00 7.53 -14.82
CA LEU A 41 6.63 7.14 -13.47
C LEU A 41 7.05 5.68 -13.27
N GLY A 42 8.16 5.43 -12.58
CA GLY A 42 8.71 4.08 -12.44
C GLY A 42 9.00 3.44 -13.81
N ALA A 43 8.41 2.28 -14.07
CA ALA A 43 8.54 1.58 -15.35
C ALA A 43 7.56 2.06 -16.44
N ASP A 44 6.65 3.00 -16.15
CA ASP A 44 5.75 3.57 -17.17
C ASP A 44 6.49 4.62 -18.00
N THR A 45 6.88 4.23 -19.20
CA THR A 45 7.56 5.11 -20.15
C THR A 45 6.56 6.06 -20.82
N LEU A 46 7.05 7.23 -21.24
CA LEU A 46 6.23 8.26 -21.90
C LEU A 46 5.88 7.93 -23.35
N PHE A 47 6.57 6.96 -23.93
CA PHE A 47 6.50 6.65 -25.34
C PHE A 47 5.79 5.31 -25.51
N PRO A 48 4.91 5.20 -26.53
CA PRO A 48 4.33 3.92 -26.88
C PRO A 48 5.46 2.96 -27.30
N GLN A 49 5.30 1.67 -27.03
CA GLN A 49 6.19 0.66 -27.61
C GLN A 49 6.15 0.74 -29.13
N ASN A 50 4.94 0.87 -29.69
CA ASN A 50 4.71 1.02 -31.12
C ASN A 50 4.00 2.34 -31.44
N SER A 51 4.74 3.31 -31.98
CA SER A 51 4.19 4.60 -32.42
C SER A 51 3.09 4.49 -33.48
N TYR A 52 3.01 3.39 -34.21
CA TYR A 52 1.94 3.13 -35.18
C TYR A 52 0.67 2.55 -34.53
N CYS A 53 0.71 2.11 -33.26
CA CYS A 53 -0.45 1.60 -32.53
C CYS A 53 -0.61 2.24 -31.14
N LEU A 54 -1.02 3.51 -31.10
CA LEU A 54 -1.31 4.19 -29.82
C LEU A 54 -2.50 3.58 -29.06
N SER A 55 -3.43 2.92 -29.75
CA SER A 55 -4.54 2.20 -29.11
C SER A 55 -4.08 0.95 -28.36
N CYS A 56 -2.95 0.34 -28.77
CA CYS A 56 -2.35 -0.82 -28.10
C CYS A 56 -1.78 -0.47 -26.72
N GLU A 57 -1.59 0.82 -26.42
CA GLU A 57 -1.12 1.27 -25.11
C GLU A 57 -2.22 1.41 -24.07
N ARG A 58 -3.49 1.26 -24.47
CA ARG A 58 -4.62 1.42 -23.55
C ARG A 58 -4.63 0.29 -22.51
N SER A 59 -4.34 0.63 -21.26
CA SER A 59 -4.34 -0.31 -20.13
C SER A 59 -4.69 0.39 -18.82
N LEU A 60 -4.65 -0.34 -17.70
CA LEU A 60 -4.70 0.26 -16.37
C LEU A 60 -3.62 1.34 -16.24
N SER A 61 -3.95 2.44 -15.57
CA SER A 61 -2.95 3.45 -15.20
C SER A 61 -1.95 2.86 -14.20
N ILE A 62 -0.69 3.26 -14.25
CA ILE A 62 0.32 2.73 -13.31
C ILE A 62 0.01 3.05 -11.84
N PHE A 63 -0.72 4.14 -11.58
CA PHE A 63 -1.18 4.53 -10.26
C PHE A 63 -2.58 3.99 -9.92
N ASP A 64 -3.14 3.09 -10.75
CA ASP A 64 -4.44 2.48 -10.48
C ASP A 64 -4.38 1.66 -9.20
N VAL A 65 -5.36 1.91 -8.33
CA VAL A 65 -5.55 1.18 -7.09
C VAL A 65 -7.02 0.84 -7.00
N ASN A 66 -7.33 -0.45 -7.21
CA ASN A 66 -8.71 -0.92 -7.22
C ASN A 66 -9.43 -0.69 -5.89
N HIS A 67 -8.78 -0.99 -4.77
CA HIS A 67 -9.36 -0.85 -3.44
C HIS A 67 -8.37 -0.19 -2.50
N ARG A 68 -8.83 0.84 -1.79
CA ARG A 68 -8.07 1.48 -0.71
C ARG A 68 -8.99 1.73 0.47
N PHE A 69 -8.64 1.15 1.61
CA PHE A 69 -9.28 1.32 2.90
C PHE A 69 -8.28 1.97 3.86
N VAL A 70 -8.67 3.08 4.48
CA VAL A 70 -7.87 3.75 5.51
C VAL A 70 -8.78 4.08 6.68
N THR A 71 -8.36 3.74 7.89
CA THR A 71 -9.06 4.16 9.10
C THR A 71 -8.10 4.77 10.10
N SER A 72 -8.59 5.77 10.84
CA SER A 72 -7.96 6.37 12.00
C SER A 72 -8.93 6.31 13.17
N LEU A 73 -8.52 5.67 14.26
CA LEU A 73 -9.28 5.45 15.47
C LEU A 73 -8.56 6.11 16.64
N LEU A 74 -9.27 6.87 17.47
CA LEU A 74 -8.80 7.33 18.77
C LEU A 74 -9.82 6.90 19.83
N TYR A 75 -9.36 6.13 20.81
CA TYR A 75 -10.18 5.60 21.88
C TYR A 75 -9.56 5.88 23.25
N GLU A 76 -10.23 6.70 24.04
CA GLU A 76 -9.95 6.88 25.45
C GLU A 76 -10.55 5.71 26.24
N LEU A 77 -9.71 4.95 26.92
CA LEU A 77 -10.16 3.79 27.68
C LEU A 77 -11.14 4.22 28.78
N PRO A 78 -12.28 3.53 28.94
CA PRO A 78 -13.28 3.81 29.96
C PRO A 78 -12.86 3.27 31.33
N LEU A 79 -11.57 3.37 31.66
CA LEU A 79 -10.98 2.90 32.91
C LEU A 79 -10.60 4.10 33.79
N GLY A 80 -10.94 4.02 35.07
CA GLY A 80 -10.50 4.96 36.09
C GLY A 80 -11.61 5.82 36.70
N LYS A 81 -11.21 6.81 37.51
CA LYS A 81 -12.10 7.70 38.27
C LYS A 81 -13.03 8.45 37.32
N GLY A 82 -14.34 8.30 37.53
CA GLY A 82 -15.37 8.94 36.70
C GLY A 82 -15.62 8.25 35.35
N LYS A 83 -15.04 7.07 35.12
CA LYS A 83 -15.30 6.23 33.94
C LYS A 83 -16.13 4.99 34.31
N THR A 84 -16.61 4.27 33.30
CA THR A 84 -17.52 3.13 33.46
C THR A 84 -16.89 1.93 34.17
N PHE A 85 -15.59 1.69 33.96
CA PHE A 85 -14.86 0.55 34.52
C PHE A 85 -13.77 1.02 35.49
N LEU A 86 -13.48 0.22 36.52
CA LEU A 86 -12.48 0.52 37.56
C LEU A 86 -12.65 1.95 38.14
N ASN A 87 -13.90 2.32 38.46
CA ASN A 87 -14.25 3.60 39.08
C ASN A 87 -13.88 3.65 40.57
N GLN A 88 -12.63 3.32 40.87
CA GLN A 88 -12.05 3.33 42.21
C GLN A 88 -10.86 4.30 42.23
N GLY A 89 -10.60 4.90 43.38
CA GLY A 89 -9.43 5.78 43.57
C GLY A 89 -8.12 5.00 43.75
N GLY A 90 -7.04 5.74 44.01
CA GLY A 90 -5.76 5.16 44.42
C GLY A 90 -4.83 4.72 43.27
N LEU A 91 -3.84 3.89 43.62
CA LEU A 91 -2.74 3.47 42.72
C LEU A 91 -3.23 2.78 41.44
N VAL A 92 -4.31 2.00 41.54
CA VAL A 92 -4.89 1.29 40.39
C VAL A 92 -5.38 2.29 39.33
N ASN A 93 -6.05 3.36 39.73
CA ASN A 93 -6.47 4.42 38.81
C ASN A 93 -5.28 5.21 38.25
N ALA A 94 -4.28 5.51 39.09
CA ALA A 94 -3.08 6.22 38.66
C ALA A 94 -2.33 5.46 37.56
N LEU A 95 -2.30 4.12 37.61
CA LEU A 95 -1.64 3.28 36.61
C LEU A 95 -2.55 2.92 35.41
N LEU A 96 -3.81 2.56 35.64
CA LEU A 96 -4.69 2.00 34.61
C LEU A 96 -5.69 2.99 34.00
N GLY A 97 -5.90 4.16 34.61
CA GLY A 97 -6.88 5.14 34.12
C GLY A 97 -6.33 6.12 33.07
N GLY A 98 -7.19 6.66 32.20
CA GLY A 98 -6.81 7.77 31.31
C GLY A 98 -5.87 7.43 30.14
N TRP A 99 -5.73 6.16 29.79
CA TRP A 99 -5.03 5.75 28.57
C TRP A 99 -5.82 6.15 27.33
N GLN A 100 -5.15 6.72 26.35
CA GLN A 100 -5.67 7.00 25.02
C GLN A 100 -4.96 6.09 24.02
N LEU A 101 -5.74 5.33 23.26
CA LEU A 101 -5.26 4.44 22.22
C LEU A 101 -5.55 5.08 20.86
N SER A 102 -4.55 5.14 19.99
CA SER A 102 -4.70 5.57 18.61
C SER A 102 -4.30 4.43 17.68
N SER A 103 -5.01 4.30 16.57
CA SER A 103 -4.68 3.31 15.56
C SER A 103 -4.96 3.83 14.17
N ILE A 104 -4.03 3.54 13.25
CA ILE A 104 -4.20 3.75 11.82
C ILE A 104 -4.07 2.41 11.12
N ILE A 105 -5.06 2.05 10.31
CA ILE A 105 -5.00 0.83 9.50
C ILE A 105 -5.15 1.24 8.03
N THR A 106 -4.22 0.79 7.20
CA THR A 106 -4.24 1.01 5.75
C THR A 106 -4.25 -0.35 5.05
N ILE A 107 -5.26 -0.60 4.22
CA ILE A 107 -5.33 -1.78 3.36
C ILE A 107 -5.52 -1.29 1.93
N GLN A 108 -4.66 -1.71 1.02
CA GLN A 108 -4.65 -1.27 -0.36
C GLN A 108 -4.33 -2.43 -1.30
N SER A 109 -5.01 -2.49 -2.44
CA SER A 109 -4.54 -3.28 -3.58
C SER A 109 -3.16 -2.83 -4.07
N GLY A 110 -2.44 -3.72 -4.74
CA GLY A 110 -1.17 -3.39 -5.37
C GLY A 110 -1.36 -2.54 -6.62
N PHE A 111 -0.29 -1.88 -7.02
CA PHE A 111 -0.23 -1.14 -8.27
C PHE A 111 -0.01 -2.10 -9.44
N PRO A 112 -0.54 -1.79 -10.63
CA PRO A 112 -0.23 -2.55 -11.82
C PRO A 112 1.18 -2.21 -12.34
N LEU A 113 1.83 -3.19 -12.94
CA LEU A 113 3.22 -3.17 -13.38
C LEU A 113 3.31 -3.67 -14.82
N THR A 114 4.23 -3.08 -15.59
CA THR A 114 4.51 -3.48 -16.97
C THR A 114 5.70 -4.44 -17.00
N VAL A 115 5.54 -5.55 -17.73
CA VAL A 115 6.65 -6.44 -18.08
C VAL A 115 7.38 -5.88 -19.29
N GLN A 116 8.70 -5.84 -19.24
CA GLN A 116 9.54 -5.34 -20.33
C GLN A 116 10.68 -6.30 -20.63
N ASP A 117 11.22 -6.27 -21.84
CA ASP A 117 12.32 -7.14 -22.28
C ASP A 117 13.40 -6.44 -23.11
N GLY A 118 13.45 -5.11 -23.05
CA GLY A 118 14.52 -4.30 -23.65
C GLY A 118 14.20 -3.83 -25.06
N ASN A 119 15.04 -4.15 -26.04
CA ASN A 119 14.96 -3.60 -27.41
C ASN A 119 15.00 -4.69 -28.49
N VAL A 120 14.20 -5.75 -28.32
CA VAL A 120 14.12 -6.87 -29.27
C VAL A 120 13.52 -6.43 -30.61
N SER A 121 12.65 -5.41 -30.62
CA SER A 121 12.08 -4.82 -31.83
C SER A 121 13.09 -4.06 -32.69
N LEU A 122 14.27 -3.75 -32.15
CA LEU A 122 15.30 -2.91 -32.75
C LEU A 122 14.84 -1.46 -33.05
N ALA A 123 13.73 -1.01 -32.46
CA ALA A 123 13.20 0.34 -32.64
C ALA A 123 13.94 1.42 -31.80
N GLY A 124 14.84 1.00 -30.90
CA GLY A 124 15.67 1.88 -30.07
C GLY A 124 14.99 2.35 -28.78
N GLY A 125 13.86 1.76 -28.40
CA GLY A 125 13.08 2.16 -27.23
C GLY A 125 13.63 1.63 -25.90
N PHE A 126 14.11 0.39 -25.85
CA PHE A 126 14.55 -0.31 -24.62
C PHE A 126 13.43 -0.55 -23.57
N PHE A 127 12.17 -0.45 -23.97
CA PHE A 127 10.99 -0.73 -23.15
C PHE A 127 9.98 -1.62 -23.90
N ASP A 128 10.49 -2.46 -24.81
CA ASP A 128 9.67 -3.47 -25.48
C ASP A 128 9.04 -4.40 -24.45
N ARG A 129 7.90 -4.98 -24.84
CA ARG A 129 7.16 -5.96 -24.05
C ARG A 129 7.20 -7.30 -24.77
N PRO A 130 7.24 -8.42 -24.03
CA PRO A 130 7.24 -9.76 -24.59
C PRO A 130 5.91 -10.16 -25.24
N ASP A 131 5.87 -11.34 -25.83
CA ASP A 131 4.65 -11.98 -26.29
C ASP A 131 3.98 -12.78 -25.16
N ALA A 132 2.65 -12.76 -25.15
CA ALA A 132 1.84 -13.57 -24.27
C ALA A 132 1.71 -15.00 -24.83
N THR A 133 1.90 -16.01 -23.99
CA THR A 133 1.72 -17.42 -24.36
C THR A 133 0.25 -17.85 -24.40
N GLY A 134 -0.66 -16.98 -23.94
CA GLY A 134 -2.09 -17.28 -23.75
C GLY A 134 -2.43 -17.89 -22.39
N ILE A 135 -1.43 -18.20 -21.56
CA ILE A 135 -1.63 -18.65 -20.18
C ILE A 135 -1.86 -17.42 -19.28
N SER A 136 -2.63 -17.58 -18.20
CA SER A 136 -2.87 -16.50 -17.24
C SER A 136 -1.57 -16.04 -16.55
N THR A 137 -1.34 -14.73 -16.53
CA THR A 137 -0.32 -14.04 -15.72
C THR A 137 -0.54 -14.24 -14.21
N GLU A 138 -1.78 -14.35 -13.77
CA GLU A 138 -2.10 -14.38 -12.34
C GLU A 138 -1.95 -15.80 -11.79
N LEU A 139 -1.13 -15.94 -10.74
CA LEU A 139 -1.10 -17.18 -9.95
C LEU A 139 -2.25 -17.23 -8.96
N ALA A 140 -2.71 -18.44 -8.65
CA ALA A 140 -3.63 -18.65 -7.54
C ALA A 140 -3.02 -18.10 -6.25
N ARG A 141 -3.85 -17.52 -5.36
CA ARG A 141 -3.36 -16.80 -4.18
C ARG A 141 -2.44 -17.65 -3.27
N GLY A 142 -2.68 -18.97 -3.18
CA GLY A 142 -1.85 -19.89 -2.40
C GLY A 142 -0.53 -20.31 -3.07
N GLN A 143 -0.35 -19.99 -4.35
CA GLN A 143 0.88 -20.28 -5.11
C GLN A 143 1.84 -19.09 -5.16
N ARG A 144 1.38 -17.88 -4.82
CA ARG A 144 2.23 -16.69 -4.83
C ARG A 144 3.24 -16.75 -3.70
N THR A 145 4.50 -16.61 -4.06
CA THR A 145 5.61 -16.48 -3.12
C THR A 145 6.48 -15.29 -3.52
N THR A 146 7.43 -14.91 -2.67
CA THR A 146 8.44 -13.89 -3.04
C THR A 146 9.36 -14.36 -4.17
N ASP A 147 9.49 -15.67 -4.42
CA ASP A 147 10.27 -16.18 -5.57
C ASP A 147 9.42 -16.43 -6.81
N GLN A 148 8.10 -16.27 -6.72
CA GLN A 148 7.18 -16.41 -7.84
C GLN A 148 5.88 -15.64 -7.55
N TRP A 149 5.86 -14.35 -7.87
CA TRP A 149 4.72 -13.48 -7.60
C TRP A 149 3.61 -13.62 -8.65
N PHE A 150 4.01 -13.79 -9.92
CA PHE A 150 3.13 -14.00 -11.06
C PHE A 150 3.64 -15.16 -11.90
N ASN A 151 2.80 -15.63 -12.82
CA ASN A 151 3.13 -16.76 -13.67
C ASN A 151 4.08 -16.33 -14.79
N THR A 152 5.37 -16.60 -14.61
CA THR A 152 6.40 -16.25 -15.57
C THR A 152 6.26 -16.99 -16.91
N ALA A 153 5.61 -18.16 -16.93
CA ALA A 153 5.31 -18.90 -18.15
C ALA A 153 4.20 -18.27 -19.02
N ALA A 154 3.57 -17.19 -18.55
CA ALA A 154 2.66 -16.38 -19.36
C ALA A 154 3.38 -15.56 -20.45
N TYR A 155 4.72 -15.50 -20.39
CA TYR A 155 5.56 -14.66 -21.23
C TYR A 155 6.55 -15.51 -22.04
N ILE A 156 6.73 -15.13 -23.30
CA ILE A 156 7.75 -15.65 -24.19
C ILE A 156 8.39 -14.49 -24.95
N GLN A 157 9.67 -14.62 -25.30
CA GLN A 157 10.32 -13.61 -26.12
C GLN A 157 9.65 -13.54 -27.50
N GLN A 158 9.35 -12.32 -27.93
CA GLN A 158 8.88 -12.00 -29.27
C GLN A 158 9.98 -12.26 -30.30
N ALA A 159 9.58 -12.35 -31.57
CA ALA A 159 10.54 -12.50 -32.66
C ALA A 159 11.41 -11.23 -32.80
N ASP A 160 12.69 -11.42 -33.11
CA ASP A 160 13.62 -10.32 -33.36
C ASP A 160 13.09 -9.37 -34.46
N GLY A 161 13.18 -8.07 -34.20
CA GLY A 161 12.65 -7.03 -35.10
C GLY A 161 11.14 -6.85 -35.03
N THR A 162 10.44 -7.49 -34.08
CA THR A 162 9.01 -7.33 -33.86
C THR A 162 8.69 -6.76 -32.48
N PHE A 163 7.53 -6.11 -32.35
CA PHE A 163 6.99 -5.71 -31.05
C PHE A 163 6.16 -6.85 -30.48
N GLY A 164 6.37 -7.20 -29.21
CA GLY A 164 5.51 -8.18 -28.55
C GLY A 164 4.11 -7.63 -28.24
N ASN A 165 3.22 -8.56 -27.88
CA ASN A 165 1.78 -8.29 -27.77
C ASN A 165 1.25 -8.09 -26.34
N VAL A 166 2.10 -8.21 -25.31
CA VAL A 166 1.67 -8.00 -23.92
C VAL A 166 1.24 -6.56 -23.68
N GLY A 167 0.12 -6.37 -23.00
CA GLY A 167 -0.36 -5.04 -22.57
C GLY A 167 0.52 -4.39 -21.49
N ARG A 168 0.55 -3.05 -21.43
CA ARG A 168 1.06 -2.31 -20.27
C ARG A 168 0.33 -2.77 -19.01
N ASN A 169 0.98 -2.68 -17.85
CA ASN A 169 0.30 -2.71 -16.56
C ASN A 169 -0.56 -3.98 -16.34
N THR A 170 -0.08 -5.13 -16.82
CA THR A 170 -0.77 -6.43 -16.81
C THR A 170 -0.48 -7.27 -15.57
N VAL A 171 0.59 -6.98 -14.82
CA VAL A 171 0.94 -7.66 -13.56
C VAL A 171 0.48 -6.80 -12.38
N ILE A 172 -0.29 -7.34 -11.44
CA ILE A 172 -0.63 -6.60 -10.21
C ILE A 172 0.39 -6.92 -9.12
N GLY A 173 1.10 -5.90 -8.62
CA GLY A 173 2.08 -6.02 -7.54
C GLY A 173 1.45 -6.35 -6.17
N PRO A 174 2.27 -6.55 -5.12
CA PRO A 174 1.78 -6.73 -3.77
C PRO A 174 1.02 -5.50 -3.27
N GLY A 175 -0.10 -5.76 -2.60
CA GLY A 175 -0.86 -4.74 -1.89
C GLY A 175 -0.20 -4.29 -0.60
N ILE A 176 -0.77 -3.26 0.01
CA ILE A 176 -0.38 -2.75 1.31
C ILE A 176 -1.38 -3.25 2.34
N THR A 177 -0.90 -3.80 3.43
CA THR A 177 -1.64 -3.93 4.69
C THR A 177 -0.72 -3.31 5.72
N ASN A 178 -1.17 -2.33 6.48
CA ASN A 178 -0.34 -1.72 7.51
C ASN A 178 -1.20 -1.38 8.70
N TRP A 179 -0.64 -1.59 9.89
CA TRP A 179 -1.28 -1.23 11.14
C TRP A 179 -0.27 -0.49 12.01
N ASP A 180 -0.53 0.80 12.18
CA ASP A 180 0.19 1.64 13.12
C ASP A 180 -0.66 1.85 14.38
N PHE A 181 0.01 1.90 15.52
CA PHE A 181 -0.62 2.00 16.82
C PHE A 181 0.16 2.98 17.68
N SER A 182 -0.53 3.77 18.48
CA SER A 182 0.10 4.50 19.57
C SER A 182 -0.78 4.54 20.80
N THR A 183 -0.14 4.75 21.94
CA THR A 183 -0.82 4.94 23.21
C THR A 183 -0.21 6.11 23.95
N LEU A 184 -1.06 6.86 24.65
CA LEU A 184 -0.68 8.03 25.42
C LEU A 184 -1.33 7.97 26.80
N LYS A 185 -0.61 8.42 27.81
CA LYS A 185 -1.12 8.59 29.16
C LYS A 185 -0.44 9.74 29.89
N ASP A 186 -1.23 10.55 30.57
CA ASP A 186 -0.75 11.63 31.42
C ASP A 186 -0.85 11.25 32.90
N PHE A 187 0.32 11.09 33.54
CA PHE A 187 0.46 10.86 34.97
C PHE A 187 0.48 12.21 35.70
N HIS A 188 -0.67 12.63 36.22
CA HIS A 188 -0.81 13.91 36.94
C HIS A 188 -0.31 13.80 38.38
N PHE A 189 0.57 14.72 38.78
CA PHE A 189 1.05 14.87 40.17
C PHE A 189 0.36 16.02 40.88
N THR A 190 0.12 17.14 40.17
CA THR A 190 -0.66 18.29 40.60
C THR A 190 -1.53 18.79 39.45
N GLU A 191 -2.30 19.87 39.64
CA GLU A 191 -3.12 20.47 38.59
C GLU A 191 -2.30 21.00 37.39
N GLY A 192 -1.05 21.41 37.63
CA GLY A 192 -0.15 21.93 36.59
C GLY A 192 0.99 20.99 36.19
N LYS A 193 1.29 19.97 36.99
CA LYS A 193 2.46 19.10 36.79
C LYS A 193 2.06 17.67 36.43
N TYR A 194 2.46 17.21 35.26
CA TYR A 194 2.22 15.84 34.81
C TYR A 194 3.37 15.29 33.98
N LEU A 195 3.54 13.97 34.04
CA LEU A 195 4.42 13.23 33.15
C LEU A 195 3.58 12.57 32.05
N GLN A 196 3.81 12.94 30.80
CA GLN A 196 3.19 12.32 29.64
C GLN A 196 4.06 11.18 29.14
N PHE A 197 3.48 9.99 29.07
CA PHE A 197 4.04 8.82 28.42
C PHE A 197 3.40 8.65 27.04
N ARG A 198 4.23 8.39 26.02
CA ARG A 198 3.81 8.04 24.68
C ARG A 198 4.58 6.81 24.21
N PHE A 199 3.86 5.86 23.64
CA PHE A 199 4.44 4.73 22.93
C PHE A 199 3.84 4.66 21.53
N GLU A 200 4.67 4.45 20.52
CA GLU A 200 4.25 4.28 19.13
C GLU A 200 4.87 3.03 18.54
N ALA A 201 4.07 2.31 17.75
CA ALA A 201 4.47 1.14 17.01
C ALA A 201 4.00 1.31 15.56
N PHE A 202 4.95 1.57 14.66
CA PHE A 202 4.71 1.55 13.21
C PHE A 202 4.84 0.11 12.71
N ASN A 203 3.90 -0.35 11.88
CA ASN A 203 3.78 -1.76 11.51
C ASN A 203 3.79 -2.68 12.75
N ILE A 204 2.83 -2.49 13.67
CA ILE A 204 2.78 -3.18 14.96
C ILE A 204 2.76 -4.71 14.82
N LEU A 205 2.14 -5.22 13.76
CA LEU A 205 2.08 -6.65 13.43
C LEU A 205 3.41 -7.21 12.92
N ASN A 206 4.35 -6.33 12.54
CA ASN A 206 5.64 -6.69 11.95
C ASN A 206 5.52 -7.65 10.76
N HIS A 207 4.44 -7.54 9.99
CA HIS A 207 4.32 -8.32 8.77
C HIS A 207 5.05 -7.57 7.64
N PRO A 208 5.72 -8.28 6.72
CA PRO A 208 6.40 -7.63 5.61
C PRO A 208 5.37 -6.99 4.68
N ILE A 209 5.66 -5.76 4.25
CA ILE A 209 4.97 -5.12 3.12
C ILE A 209 5.92 -5.22 1.94
N TRP A 210 5.65 -6.19 1.07
CA TRP A 210 6.51 -6.53 -0.05
C TRP A 210 6.61 -5.40 -1.09
N GLY A 211 7.81 -5.20 -1.60
CA GLY A 211 8.13 -4.41 -2.78
C GLY A 211 7.49 -4.96 -4.04
N ASP A 212 7.70 -4.27 -5.16
CA ASP A 212 7.26 -4.78 -6.45
C ASP A 212 8.14 -5.96 -6.90
N PRO A 213 7.56 -6.97 -7.57
CA PRO A 213 8.34 -8.01 -8.23
C PRO A 213 9.15 -7.40 -9.37
N ASP A 214 10.24 -8.07 -9.71
CA ASP A 214 10.97 -7.79 -10.93
C ASP A 214 10.12 -8.15 -12.15
N THR A 215 10.01 -7.20 -13.07
CA THR A 215 9.24 -7.32 -14.31
C THR A 215 10.12 -7.24 -15.56
N TYR A 216 11.44 -7.34 -15.41
CA TYR A 216 12.36 -7.38 -16.54
C TYR A 216 12.57 -8.83 -17.02
N PHE A 217 12.02 -9.16 -18.17
CA PHE A 217 12.13 -10.46 -18.81
C PHE A 217 13.35 -10.52 -19.74
N PRO A 218 14.02 -11.67 -19.91
CA PRO A 218 13.88 -12.96 -19.22
C PRO A 218 14.96 -13.16 -18.15
N ASP A 219 15.27 -12.14 -17.34
CA ASP A 219 16.38 -12.27 -16.40
C ASP A 219 16.11 -13.30 -15.29
N ASN A 220 17.14 -13.60 -14.49
CA ASN A 220 17.05 -14.63 -13.45
C ASN A 220 16.20 -14.20 -12.23
N THR A 221 15.84 -12.92 -12.13
CA THR A 221 15.03 -12.34 -11.04
C THR A 221 13.60 -12.08 -11.46
N PHE A 222 13.25 -12.22 -12.74
CA PHE A 222 11.91 -12.08 -13.28
C PHE A 222 10.85 -12.82 -12.45
N GLY A 223 9.83 -12.08 -12.00
CA GLY A 223 8.76 -12.60 -11.14
C GLY A 223 9.09 -12.67 -9.65
N LYS A 224 10.29 -12.28 -9.23
CA LYS A 224 10.74 -12.35 -7.82
C LYS A 224 10.69 -10.99 -7.14
N ILE A 225 10.34 -10.99 -5.87
CA ILE A 225 10.37 -9.82 -4.98
C ILE A 225 11.62 -9.92 -4.11
N ARG A 226 12.45 -8.87 -4.12
CA ARG A 226 13.71 -8.79 -3.36
C ARG A 226 13.76 -7.63 -2.37
N SER A 227 12.67 -6.89 -2.23
CA SER A 227 12.59 -5.69 -1.40
C SER A 227 11.28 -5.61 -0.61
N THR A 228 11.24 -4.70 0.36
CA THR A 228 10.03 -4.27 1.06
C THR A 228 9.72 -2.82 0.71
N ARG A 229 8.44 -2.45 0.70
CA ARG A 229 7.99 -1.06 0.43
C ARG A 229 8.23 -0.12 1.62
N ILE A 230 8.17 -0.66 2.82
CA ILE A 230 8.40 0.09 4.07
C ILE A 230 9.33 -0.70 4.98
N ASP A 231 9.84 -0.01 5.99
CA ASP A 231 10.65 -0.61 7.04
C ASP A 231 9.85 -1.66 7.85
N MET A 232 10.59 -2.53 8.52
CA MET A 232 10.05 -3.43 9.52
C MET A 232 9.54 -2.62 10.74
N ARG A 233 8.92 -3.31 11.70
CA ARG A 233 8.32 -2.67 12.87
C ARG A 233 9.28 -1.71 13.57
N GLN A 234 8.83 -0.47 13.74
CA GLN A 234 9.55 0.55 14.50
C GLN A 234 8.81 0.87 15.78
N LEU A 235 9.52 0.83 16.91
CA LEU A 235 8.97 1.13 18.23
C LEU A 235 9.60 2.42 18.76
N GLN A 236 8.77 3.37 19.18
CA GLN A 236 9.20 4.63 19.73
C GLN A 236 8.59 4.85 21.11
N PHE A 237 9.39 5.38 22.03
CA PHE A 237 8.98 5.67 23.40
C PHE A 237 9.34 7.11 23.71
N GLY A 238 8.41 7.84 24.31
CA GLY A 238 8.57 9.22 24.71
C GLY A 238 8.08 9.46 26.13
N LEU A 239 8.87 10.20 26.90
CA LEU A 239 8.48 10.75 28.18
C LEU A 239 8.64 12.27 28.11
N LYS A 240 7.58 12.99 28.46
CA LYS A 240 7.59 14.45 28.51
C LYS A 240 7.05 14.91 29.86
N PHE A 241 7.86 15.64 30.62
CA PHE A 241 7.40 16.29 31.84
C PHE A 241 6.87 17.68 31.50
N VAL A 242 5.68 17.99 32.03
CA VAL A 242 5.00 19.29 31.88
C VAL A 242 4.86 19.92 33.25
N PHE A 243 5.18 21.21 33.36
CA PHE A 243 5.31 21.96 34.62
C PHE A 243 4.61 23.32 34.57
#